data_AF-A0A7G8UNJ8-F1
#
_entry.id   AF-A0A7G8UNJ8-F1
#
_cell.length_a   1.000
_cell.length_b   1.000
_cell.length_c   1.000
_cell.angle_alpha   90.00
_cell.angle_beta   90.00
_cell.angle_gamma   90.00
#
_symmetry.space_group_name_H-M   'P 1'
#
loop_
_entity.id
_entity.type
_entity.pdbx_description
1 polymer ?
#
loop_
_entity_poly.entity_id
_entity_poly.type
_entity_poly.pdbx_seq_one_letter_code
_entity_poly.pdbx_strand_id
1 'polypeptide(L)'
;MTSHMKTTRVRTVYGSNILVKTDGQSRIIINEAAHGFIHESDKNMLRHQFTNMMVFQEKLSMLFRASLKAASISLPLPPSKYGVKVHLRSSRRIRDLPIAVIKETKMTSPLLNVLKSVIDSLNGQVITNDNQVYRAEIVYEQTPKAGLDYLEVELFEVGKRSSKSVARIATEVYIVPKEPPIVYDAPEKYMIFSDLHCTQIAEPLKSMIHLPKLPSYHIDLQFVGNVETRDIDNMSKTYWPILNELGLEDDDMHRITITKWVNKKKVGQIGIEALPNTLHHGNVPKSPTGQAVRGKEQAGVKTI
;
A
#
# COMPACT_ATOMS: atom_id res chain seq x y z
N MET A 1 22.77 -11.75 16.15
CA MET A 1 23.12 -12.85 15.22
C MET A 1 23.18 -12.28 13.82
N THR A 2 24.35 -12.27 13.18
CA THR A 2 24.51 -11.84 11.78
C THR A 2 24.03 -12.98 10.87
N SER A 3 22.78 -12.89 10.43
CA SER A 3 22.24 -13.85 9.46
C SER A 3 23.14 -13.90 8.23
N HIS A 4 23.60 -15.10 7.86
CA HIS A 4 24.37 -15.32 6.65
C HIS A 4 23.42 -15.24 5.45
N MET A 5 23.58 -14.19 4.66
CA MET A 5 22.82 -14.00 3.43
C MET A 5 23.27 -15.01 2.37
N LYS A 6 22.37 -15.92 1.96
CA LYS A 6 22.56 -16.75 0.77
C LYS A 6 22.47 -15.85 -0.46
N THR A 7 23.34 -16.06 -1.45
CA THR A 7 23.38 -15.27 -2.68
C THR A 7 23.21 -16.17 -3.89
N THR A 8 22.37 -15.76 -4.84
CA THR A 8 22.22 -16.39 -6.14
C THR A 8 22.28 -15.35 -7.25
N ARG A 9 22.65 -15.78 -8.46
CA ARG A 9 22.68 -14.93 -9.65
C ARG A 9 21.56 -15.37 -10.57
N VAL A 10 20.70 -14.42 -10.95
CA VAL A 10 19.53 -14.65 -11.79
C VAL A 10 19.73 -13.94 -13.12
N ARG A 11 19.49 -14.65 -14.22
CA ARG A 11 19.44 -14.04 -15.55
C ARG A 11 18.00 -13.64 -15.85
N THR A 12 17.78 -12.35 -16.11
CA THR A 12 16.45 -11.79 -16.35
C THR A 12 16.08 -11.85 -17.84
N VAL A 13 14.81 -11.61 -18.14
CA VAL A 13 14.28 -11.44 -19.51
C VAL A 13 14.98 -10.33 -20.30
N TYR A 14 15.54 -9.35 -19.60
CA TYR A 14 16.30 -8.24 -20.19
C TYR A 14 17.74 -8.63 -20.52
N GLY A 15 18.12 -9.90 -20.34
CA GLY A 15 19.47 -10.41 -20.57
C GLY A 15 20.48 -10.00 -19.50
N SER A 16 20.05 -9.28 -18.46
CA SER A 16 20.89 -8.85 -17.35
C SER A 16 21.07 -9.96 -16.32
N ASN A 17 22.27 -10.04 -15.73
CA ASN A 17 22.53 -10.89 -14.58
C ASN A 17 22.41 -10.05 -13.30
N ILE A 18 21.41 -10.34 -12.48
CA ILE A 18 21.17 -9.64 -11.22
C ILE A 18 21.57 -10.52 -10.04
N LEU A 19 22.05 -9.90 -8.96
CA LEU A 19 22.37 -10.59 -7.73
C LEU A 19 21.19 -10.51 -6.77
N VAL A 20 20.69 -11.67 -6.37
CA VAL A 20 19.61 -11.80 -5.39
C VAL A 20 20.19 -12.41 -4.11
N LYS A 21 19.86 -11.83 -2.96
CA LYS A 21 20.30 -12.31 -1.65
C LYS A 21 19.09 -12.55 -0.75
N THR A 22 19.12 -13.61 0.07
CA THR A 22 18.09 -13.85 1.09
C THR A 22 18.70 -14.38 2.39
N ASP A 23 18.11 -14.04 3.53
CA ASP A 23 18.43 -14.65 4.82
C ASP A 23 17.76 -16.02 5.02
N GLY A 24 16.89 -16.40 4.07
CA GLY A 24 16.16 -17.65 4.08
C GLY A 24 14.88 -17.66 4.92
N GLN A 25 14.54 -16.55 5.59
CA GLN A 25 13.42 -16.52 6.55
C GLN A 25 12.45 -15.37 6.35
N SER A 26 12.93 -14.18 6.00
CA SER A 26 12.06 -13.00 5.92
C SER A 26 12.54 -11.95 4.94
N ARG A 27 13.84 -11.92 4.61
CA ARG A 27 14.45 -10.84 3.85
C ARG A 27 14.91 -11.29 2.47
N ILE A 28 14.61 -10.49 1.46
CA ILE A 28 15.09 -10.60 0.09
C ILE A 28 15.73 -9.27 -0.32
N ILE A 29 16.89 -9.32 -0.95
CA ILE A 29 17.59 -8.18 -1.51
C ILE A 29 17.85 -8.45 -2.99
N ILE A 30 17.30 -7.62 -3.86
CA ILE A 30 17.49 -7.68 -5.31
C ILE A 30 18.40 -6.51 -5.71
N ASN A 31 19.59 -6.80 -6.20
CA ASN A 31 20.56 -5.79 -6.64
C ASN A 31 20.33 -5.45 -8.11
N GLU A 32 19.25 -4.71 -8.35
CA GLU A 32 18.93 -4.18 -9.67
C GLU A 32 18.29 -2.80 -9.56
N ALA A 33 18.08 -2.18 -10.71
CA ALA A 33 17.80 -0.76 -10.79
C ALA A 33 16.39 -0.30 -10.41
N ALA A 34 15.55 -1.02 -9.67
CA ALA A 34 14.11 -0.75 -9.52
C ALA A 34 13.40 -0.54 -10.87
N HIS A 35 12.32 -1.26 -11.13
CA HIS A 35 11.52 -1.06 -12.34
C HIS A 35 10.17 -0.46 -11.97
N GLY A 36 9.76 0.59 -12.66
CA GLY A 36 8.37 1.03 -12.61
C GLY A 36 7.56 0.11 -13.51
N PHE A 37 6.31 -0.18 -13.12
CA PHE A 37 5.39 -0.87 -14.00
C PHE A 37 5.28 -0.12 -15.33
N ILE A 38 5.46 -0.81 -16.46
CA ILE A 38 5.34 -0.20 -17.79
C ILE A 38 3.89 0.25 -17.92
N HIS A 39 3.66 1.52 -18.29
CA HIS A 39 2.30 1.96 -18.57
C HIS A 39 1.72 1.10 -19.69
N GLU A 40 0.57 0.47 -19.42
CA GLU A 40 -0.13 -0.46 -20.33
C GLU A 40 -0.57 0.19 -21.66
N SER A 41 -0.33 1.49 -21.83
CA SER A 41 -0.64 2.23 -23.05
C SER A 41 0.26 3.46 -23.23
N ASP A 42 0.48 3.84 -24.49
CA ASP A 42 1.06 5.13 -24.88
C ASP A 42 0.14 6.27 -24.42
N LYS A 43 0.72 7.41 -24.00
CA LYS A 43 0.00 8.63 -23.58
C LYS A 43 -0.99 9.12 -24.64
N ASN A 44 -0.76 8.80 -25.90
CA ASN A 44 -1.61 9.21 -27.02
C ASN A 44 -2.80 8.27 -27.28
N MET A 45 -2.90 7.14 -26.59
CA MET A 45 -4.02 6.20 -26.76
C MET A 45 -5.29 6.71 -26.08
N LEU A 46 -6.44 6.41 -26.67
CA LEU A 46 -7.74 6.66 -26.05
C LEU A 46 -7.93 5.73 -24.85
N ARG A 47 -8.26 6.31 -23.70
CA ARG A 47 -8.37 5.62 -22.42
C ARG A 47 -9.71 5.93 -21.78
N HIS A 48 -10.42 4.90 -21.35
CA HIS A 48 -11.58 5.05 -20.49
C HIS A 48 -11.21 4.71 -19.04
N GLN A 49 -11.36 5.70 -18.14
CA GLN A 49 -11.19 5.52 -16.70
C GLN A 49 -12.53 5.20 -16.06
N PHE A 50 -12.53 4.34 -15.05
CA PHE A 50 -13.74 3.95 -14.33
C PHE A 50 -14.30 5.10 -13.48
N THR A 51 -15.57 5.44 -13.69
CA THR A 51 -16.23 6.57 -13.03
C THR A 51 -16.24 6.46 -11.51
N ASN A 52 -16.55 5.27 -10.96
CA ASN A 52 -16.60 5.07 -9.51
C ASN A 52 -15.27 5.35 -8.82
N MET A 53 -14.16 4.94 -9.47
CA MET A 53 -12.81 5.19 -9.01
C MET A 53 -12.48 6.69 -9.06
N MET A 54 -12.83 7.38 -10.15
CA MET A 54 -12.65 8.83 -10.26
C MET A 54 -13.43 9.59 -9.18
N VAL A 55 -14.68 9.19 -8.90
CA VAL A 55 -15.52 9.80 -7.85
C VAL A 55 -14.93 9.56 -6.46
N PHE A 56 -14.43 8.35 -6.20
CA PHE A 56 -13.74 8.02 -4.94
C PHE A 56 -12.50 8.91 -4.75
N GLN A 57 -11.66 9.02 -5.78
CA GLN A 57 -10.46 9.86 -5.75
C GLN A 57 -10.81 11.34 -5.56
N GLU A 58 -11.79 11.87 -6.28
CA GLU A 58 -12.22 13.27 -6.15
C GLU A 58 -12.77 13.55 -4.74
N LYS A 59 -13.52 12.63 -4.14
CA LYS A 59 -14.01 12.76 -2.76
C LYS A 59 -12.85 12.88 -1.76
N LEU A 60 -11.84 12.03 -1.86
CA LEU A 60 -10.66 12.11 -0.98
C LEU A 60 -9.89 13.42 -1.20
N SER A 61 -9.69 13.80 -2.46
CA SER A 61 -9.04 15.06 -2.83
C SER A 61 -9.77 16.26 -2.24
N MET A 62 -11.11 16.30 -2.34
CA MET A 62 -11.94 17.34 -1.75
C MET A 62 -11.81 17.40 -0.22
N LEU A 63 -11.81 16.26 0.48
CA LEU A 63 -11.63 16.23 1.93
C LEU A 63 -10.27 16.80 2.36
N PHE A 64 -9.20 16.45 1.66
CA PHE A 64 -7.87 17.02 1.92
C PHE A 64 -7.83 18.53 1.62
N ARG A 65 -8.36 18.96 0.48
CA ARG A 65 -8.42 20.39 0.12
C ARG A 65 -9.21 21.19 1.15
N ALA A 66 -10.35 20.67 1.61
CA ALA A 66 -11.15 21.30 2.65
C ALA A 66 -10.39 21.41 3.97
N SER A 67 -9.74 20.32 4.41
CA SER A 67 -8.92 20.28 5.63
C SER A 67 -7.78 21.31 5.60
N LEU A 68 -7.03 21.36 4.49
CA LEU A 68 -5.89 22.26 4.32
C LEU A 68 -6.33 23.72 4.17
N LYS A 69 -7.43 23.99 3.45
CA LYS A 69 -8.02 25.32 3.34
C LYS A 69 -8.51 25.84 4.70
N ALA A 70 -9.11 24.99 5.52
CA ALA A 70 -9.52 25.36 6.88
C ALA A 70 -8.32 25.71 7.77
N ALA A 71 -7.14 25.16 7.50
CA ALA A 71 -5.88 25.49 8.14
C ALA A 71 -5.13 26.67 7.47
N SER A 72 -5.75 27.36 6.50
CA SER A 72 -5.15 28.44 5.71
C SER A 72 -3.86 28.04 4.99
N ILE A 73 -3.73 26.77 4.60
CA ILE A 73 -2.59 26.26 3.84
C ILE A 73 -2.88 26.39 2.35
N SER A 74 -1.95 27.00 1.61
CA SER A 74 -2.04 27.12 0.15
C SER A 74 -1.80 25.79 -0.55
N LEU A 75 -2.49 25.56 -1.66
CA LEU A 75 -2.38 24.36 -2.49
C LEU A 75 -1.96 24.71 -3.92
N PRO A 76 -1.21 23.82 -4.61
CA PRO A 76 -0.62 22.59 -4.07
C PRO A 76 0.43 22.89 -2.99
N LEU A 77 0.68 21.90 -2.13
CA LEU A 77 1.71 22.02 -1.08
C LEU A 77 3.10 22.27 -1.70
N PRO A 78 3.99 23.00 -1.00
CA PRO A 78 5.34 23.27 -1.49
C PRO A 78 6.12 21.99 -1.84
N PRO A 79 7.02 22.00 -2.83
CA PRO A 79 7.84 20.82 -3.13
C PRO A 79 8.62 20.33 -1.90
N SER A 80 8.34 19.10 -1.49
CA SER A 80 8.96 18.44 -0.33
C SER A 80 8.94 16.92 -0.50
N LYS A 81 9.49 16.19 0.47
CA LYS A 81 9.35 14.73 0.55
C LYS A 81 8.17 14.42 1.44
N TYR A 82 7.13 13.85 0.85
CA TYR A 82 5.90 13.51 1.54
C TYR A 82 5.81 12.03 1.87
N GLY A 83 5.07 11.74 2.92
CA GLY A 83 4.68 10.41 3.35
C GLY A 83 3.17 10.32 3.45
N VAL A 84 2.61 9.18 3.05
CA VAL A 84 1.18 8.88 3.14
C VAL A 84 1.00 7.67 4.04
N LYS A 85 0.14 7.77 5.05
CA LYS A 85 -0.24 6.66 5.92
C LYS A 85 -1.75 6.46 5.82
N VAL A 86 -2.14 5.24 5.50
CA VAL A 86 -3.53 4.81 5.35
C VAL A 86 -3.84 3.80 6.44
N HIS A 87 -4.94 4.00 7.17
CA HIS A 87 -5.53 2.97 8.02
C HIS A 87 -6.90 2.62 7.46
N LEU A 88 -7.06 1.38 7.04
CA LEU A 88 -8.28 0.84 6.47
C LEU A 88 -8.89 -0.15 7.45
N ARG A 89 -10.12 0.13 7.89
CA ARG A 89 -10.97 -0.79 8.64
C ARG A 89 -12.13 -1.23 7.76
N SER A 90 -12.26 -2.53 7.53
CA SER A 90 -13.27 -3.11 6.63
C SER A 90 -13.86 -4.36 7.26
N SER A 91 -15.11 -4.70 6.94
CA SER A 91 -15.67 -6.01 7.31
C SER A 91 -15.34 -7.12 6.33
N ARG A 92 -15.07 -6.74 5.08
CA ARG A 92 -14.63 -7.62 3.98
C ARG A 92 -13.20 -8.04 4.20
N ARG A 93 -12.83 -9.29 3.91
CA ARG A 93 -11.42 -9.73 3.88
C ARG A 93 -10.65 -8.96 2.81
N ILE A 94 -9.31 -8.97 2.88
CA ILE A 94 -8.47 -8.25 1.92
C ILE A 94 -8.77 -8.70 0.49
N ARG A 95 -8.84 -10.01 0.25
CA ARG A 95 -9.18 -10.58 -1.07
C ARG A 95 -10.58 -10.21 -1.58
N ASP A 96 -11.49 -9.84 -0.66
CA ASP A 96 -12.87 -9.48 -0.96
C ASP A 96 -13.01 -7.95 -1.22
N LEU A 97 -11.93 -7.17 -1.06
CA LEU A 97 -11.86 -5.79 -1.54
C LEU A 97 -11.89 -5.80 -3.08
N PRO A 98 -12.48 -4.78 -3.73
CA PRO A 98 -12.69 -4.82 -5.18
C PRO A 98 -11.33 -4.85 -5.88
N ILE A 99 -11.05 -5.92 -6.63
CA ILE A 99 -9.83 -6.03 -7.40
C ILE A 99 -10.16 -5.60 -8.82
N ALA A 100 -9.26 -4.84 -9.44
CA ALA A 100 -9.27 -4.68 -10.88
C ALA A 100 -9.10 -6.07 -11.52
N VAL A 101 -10.20 -6.68 -11.97
CA VAL A 101 -10.12 -7.94 -12.72
C VAL A 101 -9.73 -7.60 -14.15
N ILE A 102 -8.43 -7.44 -14.41
CA ILE A 102 -7.93 -7.78 -15.74
C ILE A 102 -7.98 -9.31 -15.77
N LYS A 103 -8.74 -9.87 -16.72
CA LYS A 103 -8.73 -11.31 -16.96
C LYS A 103 -7.26 -11.78 -17.03
N GLU A 104 -6.92 -12.72 -16.16
CA GLU A 104 -5.68 -13.53 -16.17
C GLU A 104 -4.44 -13.04 -15.41
N THR A 105 -4.41 -11.85 -14.78
CA THR A 105 -3.19 -11.40 -14.08
C THR A 105 -3.38 -11.17 -12.57
N LYS A 106 -2.83 -12.09 -11.74
CA LYS A 106 -2.69 -11.97 -10.27
C LYS A 106 -1.60 -10.94 -9.86
N MET A 107 -1.58 -9.77 -10.49
CA MET A 107 -0.37 -8.94 -10.49
C MET A 107 -0.19 -8.06 -9.26
N THR A 108 -1.23 -7.79 -8.47
CA THR A 108 -1.15 -6.76 -7.42
C THR A 108 -2.08 -7.04 -6.25
N SER A 109 -1.61 -6.75 -5.03
CA SER A 109 -2.48 -6.77 -3.85
C SER A 109 -3.61 -5.73 -3.93
N PRO A 110 -4.82 -6.06 -3.44
CA PRO A 110 -5.89 -5.09 -3.24
C PRO A 110 -5.44 -3.88 -2.43
N LEU A 111 -4.63 -4.08 -1.38
CA LEU A 111 -4.13 -2.98 -0.54
C LEU A 111 -3.18 -2.04 -1.28
N LEU A 112 -2.35 -2.55 -2.19
CA LEU A 112 -1.51 -1.71 -3.06
C LEU A 112 -2.36 -0.86 -4.02
N ASN A 113 -3.47 -1.41 -4.52
CA ASN A 113 -4.39 -0.66 -5.38
C ASN A 113 -5.20 0.39 -4.60
N VAL A 114 -5.55 0.13 -3.34
CA VAL A 114 -6.12 1.15 -2.44
C VAL A 114 -5.12 2.28 -2.23
N LEU A 115 -3.89 1.94 -1.88
CA LEU A 115 -2.82 2.90 -1.66
C LEU A 115 -2.58 3.77 -2.91
N LYS A 116 -2.61 3.16 -4.10
CA LYS A 116 -2.53 3.88 -5.37
C LYS A 116 -3.71 4.85 -5.56
N SER A 117 -4.96 4.43 -5.33
CA SER A 117 -6.11 5.34 -5.41
C SER A 117 -5.97 6.53 -4.46
N VAL A 118 -5.45 6.31 -3.25
CA VAL A 118 -5.21 7.38 -2.29
C VAL A 118 -4.12 8.33 -2.79
N ILE A 119 -2.98 7.82 -3.28
CA ILE A 119 -1.90 8.65 -3.83
C ILE A 119 -2.38 9.45 -5.04
N ASP A 120 -3.09 8.81 -5.97
CA ASP A 120 -3.66 9.45 -7.17
C ASP A 120 -4.63 10.59 -6.77
N SER A 121 -5.39 10.45 -5.67
CA SER A 121 -6.28 11.53 -5.17
C SER A 121 -5.55 12.77 -4.66
N LEU A 122 -4.29 12.62 -4.24
CA LEU A 122 -3.43 13.71 -3.78
C LEU A 122 -2.70 14.37 -4.96
N ASN A 123 -2.37 13.59 -5.99
CA ASN A 123 -1.56 14.00 -7.12
C ASN A 123 -2.21 15.14 -7.92
N GLY A 124 -1.44 16.19 -8.22
CA GLY A 124 -1.88 17.37 -8.97
C GLY A 124 -2.88 18.29 -8.26
N GLN A 125 -3.43 17.89 -7.11
CA GLN A 125 -4.43 18.66 -6.35
C GLN A 125 -3.90 19.13 -4.99
N VAL A 126 -3.31 18.20 -4.23
CA VAL A 126 -2.79 18.44 -2.87
C VAL A 126 -1.28 18.56 -2.91
N ILE A 127 -0.61 17.67 -3.64
CA ILE A 127 0.82 17.74 -3.93
C ILE A 127 1.01 17.95 -5.44
N THR A 128 2.14 18.51 -5.86
CA THR A 128 2.38 18.80 -7.28
C THR A 128 2.53 17.53 -8.12
N ASN A 129 3.21 16.52 -7.56
CA ASN A 129 3.50 15.27 -8.26
C ASN A 129 3.67 14.11 -7.26
N ASP A 130 3.16 12.93 -7.59
CA ASP A 130 3.26 11.71 -6.79
C ASP A 130 4.69 11.14 -6.66
N ASN A 131 5.64 11.57 -7.50
CA ASN A 131 7.06 11.32 -7.29
C ASN A 131 7.59 11.93 -5.97
N GLN A 132 6.88 12.91 -5.40
CA GLN A 132 7.16 13.52 -4.10
C GLN A 132 6.77 12.61 -2.93
N VAL A 133 6.08 11.49 -3.18
CA VAL A 133 5.77 10.49 -2.15
C VAL A 133 6.96 9.54 -1.99
N TYR A 134 7.64 9.68 -0.86
CA TYR A 134 8.84 8.91 -0.49
C TYR A 134 8.54 7.79 0.52
N ARG A 135 7.42 7.88 1.23
CA ARG A 135 6.95 6.83 2.13
C ARG A 135 5.46 6.62 1.94
N ALA A 136 5.04 5.38 1.82
CA ALA A 136 3.63 5.02 1.74
C ALA A 136 3.39 3.84 2.67
N GLU A 137 2.37 3.91 3.52
CA GLU A 137 2.04 2.87 4.47
C GLU A 137 0.53 2.61 4.42
N ILE A 138 0.12 1.35 4.38
CA ILE A 138 -1.26 0.95 4.58
C ILE A 138 -1.33 -0.10 5.67
N VAL A 139 -2.19 0.14 6.65
CA VAL A 139 -2.54 -0.79 7.72
C VAL A 139 -3.99 -1.20 7.51
N TYR A 140 -4.24 -2.50 7.51
CA TYR A 140 -5.56 -3.07 7.34
C TYR A 140 -5.98 -3.78 8.63
N GLU A 141 -7.22 -3.51 9.05
CA GLU A 141 -7.86 -4.12 10.22
C GLU A 141 -9.23 -4.65 9.81
N GLN A 142 -9.44 -5.97 9.91
CA GLN A 142 -10.75 -6.56 9.68
C GLN A 142 -11.65 -6.33 10.89
N THR A 143 -12.85 -5.80 10.65
CA THR A 143 -13.86 -5.54 11.66
C THR A 143 -15.02 -6.53 11.53
N PRO A 144 -15.69 -6.91 12.63
CA PRO A 144 -16.79 -7.88 12.56
C PRO A 144 -18.12 -7.28 12.07
N LYS A 145 -18.24 -5.95 11.98
CA LYS A 145 -19.52 -5.26 11.69
C LYS A 145 -19.65 -4.96 10.20
N ALA A 146 -20.68 -5.50 9.56
CA ALA A 146 -21.04 -5.13 8.20
C ALA A 146 -21.39 -3.63 8.10
N GLY A 147 -20.91 -2.96 7.05
CA GLY A 147 -21.09 -1.53 6.86
C GLY A 147 -20.13 -0.94 5.82
N LEU A 148 -20.11 0.38 5.72
CA LEU A 148 -19.08 1.11 4.97
C LEU A 148 -17.71 0.85 5.60
N ASP A 149 -16.67 0.94 4.79
CA ASP A 149 -15.30 0.89 5.29
C ASP A 149 -14.98 2.22 5.99
N TYR A 150 -14.14 2.16 7.01
CA TYR A 150 -13.58 3.35 7.64
C TYR A 150 -12.16 3.56 7.14
N LEU A 151 -11.93 4.71 6.50
CA LEU A 151 -10.66 5.09 5.92
C LEU A 151 -10.11 6.31 6.65
N GLU A 152 -8.91 6.17 7.17
CA GLU A 152 -8.12 7.28 7.69
C GLU A 152 -6.86 7.45 6.84
N VAL A 153 -6.62 8.68 6.40
CA VAL A 153 -5.43 9.01 5.60
C VAL A 153 -4.71 10.18 6.24
N GLU A 154 -3.42 10.01 6.49
CA GLU A 154 -2.51 11.02 6.99
C GLU A 154 -1.43 11.32 5.94
N LEU A 155 -1.30 12.60 5.61
CA LEU A 155 -0.21 13.16 4.82
C LEU A 155 0.78 13.84 5.76
N PHE A 156 2.06 13.52 5.67
CA PHE A 156 3.11 14.07 6.53
C PHE A 156 4.39 14.36 5.76
N GLU A 157 5.26 15.22 6.30
CA GLU A 157 6.60 15.44 5.72
C GLU A 157 7.62 14.41 6.23
N VAL A 158 8.44 13.90 5.32
CA VAL A 158 9.50 12.92 5.59
C VAL A 158 10.83 13.62 5.87
N GLY A 159 11.51 13.23 6.96
CA GLY A 159 12.88 13.66 7.23
C GLY A 159 13.05 14.80 8.25
N LYS A 160 11.95 15.37 8.78
CA LYS A 160 12.02 16.23 9.97
C LYS A 160 12.11 15.32 11.22
N ARG A 161 12.88 15.75 12.24
CA ARG A 161 13.09 15.00 13.51
C ARG A 161 11.78 14.58 14.20
N SER A 162 10.67 15.23 13.88
CA SER A 162 9.32 14.71 14.03
C SER A 162 8.64 14.68 12.65
N SER A 163 8.09 13.53 12.25
CA SER A 163 7.19 13.44 11.10
C SER A 163 5.93 14.24 11.44
N LYS A 164 5.90 15.53 11.11
CA LYS A 164 4.75 16.39 11.39
C LYS A 164 3.65 16.06 10.39
N SER A 165 2.48 15.72 10.92
CA SER A 165 1.24 15.62 10.14
C SER A 165 0.95 16.95 9.45
N VAL A 166 0.79 16.92 8.13
CA VAL A 166 0.41 18.07 7.30
C VAL A 166 -1.10 18.16 7.22
N ALA A 167 -1.75 17.02 6.98
CA ALA A 167 -3.20 16.90 7.00
C ALA A 167 -3.59 15.46 7.35
N ARG A 168 -4.75 15.31 7.98
CA ARG A 168 -5.35 14.03 8.30
C ARG A 168 -6.84 14.10 8.01
N ILE A 169 -7.33 13.12 7.27
CA ILE A 169 -8.76 12.94 7.03
C ILE A 169 -9.21 11.58 7.56
N ALA A 170 -10.46 11.51 8.00
CA ALA A 170 -11.12 10.28 8.40
C ALA A 170 -12.54 10.29 7.83
N THR A 171 -12.97 9.20 7.21
CA THR A 171 -14.28 9.13 6.57
C THR A 171 -14.79 7.69 6.46
N GLU A 172 -16.10 7.55 6.52
CA GLU A 172 -16.78 6.31 6.10
C GLU A 172 -17.01 6.36 4.59
N VAL A 173 -16.59 5.30 3.90
CA VAL A 173 -16.60 5.24 2.44
C VAL A 173 -16.64 3.80 1.96
N TYR A 174 -17.17 3.59 0.75
CA TYR A 174 -16.96 2.33 0.05
C TYR A 174 -15.61 2.41 -0.69
N ILE A 175 -14.65 1.57 -0.31
CA ILE A 175 -13.32 1.58 -0.92
C ILE A 175 -13.38 1.15 -2.38
N VAL A 176 -12.83 1.99 -3.26
CA VAL A 176 -12.66 1.73 -4.69
C VAL A 176 -11.17 1.75 -5.05
N PRO A 177 -10.51 0.59 -5.17
CA PRO A 177 -9.09 0.50 -5.52
C PRO A 177 -8.82 0.95 -6.95
N LYS A 178 -7.55 1.21 -7.28
CA LYS A 178 -7.19 1.67 -8.62
C LYS A 178 -7.44 0.57 -9.65
N GLU A 179 -8.22 0.91 -10.66
CA GLU A 179 -8.42 0.07 -11.84
C GLU A 179 -7.57 0.57 -13.02
N PRO A 180 -6.97 -0.35 -13.80
CA PRO A 180 -6.30 -0.01 -15.05
C PRO A 180 -7.35 0.56 -16.02
N PRO A 181 -7.01 1.56 -16.84
CA PRO A 181 -7.95 2.06 -17.83
C PRO A 181 -8.29 0.99 -18.88
N ILE A 182 -9.48 1.06 -19.44
CA ILE A 182 -9.76 0.37 -20.70
C ILE A 182 -9.05 1.14 -21.79
N VAL A 183 -8.07 0.51 -22.43
CA VAL A 183 -7.33 1.07 -23.56
C VAL A 183 -7.95 0.54 -24.84
N TYR A 184 -8.41 1.44 -25.70
CA TYR A 184 -8.93 1.06 -27.03
C TYR A 184 -7.77 0.79 -27.99
N ASP A 185 -7.92 -0.24 -28.84
CA ASP A 185 -6.96 -0.64 -29.87
C ASP A 185 -5.54 -0.94 -29.35
N ALA A 186 -5.43 -1.45 -28.12
CA ALA A 186 -4.15 -1.84 -27.53
C ALA A 186 -3.59 -3.11 -28.21
N PRO A 187 -2.34 -3.09 -28.72
CA PRO A 187 -1.64 -4.33 -29.06
C PRO A 187 -1.53 -5.22 -27.80
N GLU A 188 -1.78 -6.53 -27.91
CA GLU A 188 -1.67 -7.52 -26.81
C GLU A 188 -0.27 -7.59 -26.14
N LYS A 189 0.71 -6.82 -26.62
CA LYS A 189 2.14 -6.94 -26.27
C LYS A 189 2.57 -6.32 -24.93
N TYR A 190 1.69 -5.67 -24.17
CA TYR A 190 2.14 -4.83 -23.04
C TYR A 190 2.16 -5.50 -21.66
N MET A 191 1.65 -6.73 -21.50
CA MET A 191 1.52 -7.36 -20.16
C MET A 191 2.54 -8.49 -19.86
N ILE A 192 3.21 -9.06 -20.86
CA ILE A 192 3.96 -10.32 -20.70
C ILE A 192 5.32 -10.13 -19.97
N PHE A 193 5.92 -8.94 -20.01
CA PHE A 193 7.31 -8.76 -19.60
C PHE A 193 7.53 -8.68 -18.08
N SER A 194 6.57 -8.13 -17.31
CA SER A 194 6.74 -8.00 -15.86
C SER A 194 6.55 -9.31 -15.11
N ASP A 195 5.64 -10.16 -15.57
CA ASP A 195 5.37 -11.46 -14.96
C ASP A 195 6.58 -12.39 -15.10
N LEU A 196 7.11 -12.50 -16.33
CA LEU A 196 8.27 -13.34 -16.59
C LEU A 196 9.52 -12.87 -15.84
N HIS A 197 9.71 -11.55 -15.67
CA HIS A 197 10.80 -11.00 -14.84
C HIS A 197 10.68 -11.45 -13.38
N CYS A 198 9.50 -11.33 -12.78
CA CYS A 198 9.28 -11.69 -11.38
C CYS A 198 9.39 -13.20 -11.14
N THR A 199 8.79 -14.01 -12.03
CA THR A 199 8.88 -15.47 -11.93
C THR A 199 10.34 -15.93 -12.00
N GLN A 200 11.17 -15.35 -12.88
CA GLN A 200 12.59 -15.69 -12.96
C GLN A 200 13.37 -15.35 -11.68
N ILE A 201 12.97 -14.30 -10.96
CA ILE A 201 13.56 -13.95 -9.67
C ILE A 201 13.04 -14.88 -8.56
N ALA A 202 11.75 -15.17 -8.55
CA ALA A 202 11.09 -15.94 -7.51
C ALA A 202 11.47 -17.44 -7.56
N GLU A 203 11.63 -18.02 -8.74
CA GLU A 203 11.90 -19.45 -8.90
C GLU A 203 13.15 -19.94 -8.15
N PRO A 204 14.34 -19.33 -8.28
CA PRO A 204 15.49 -19.74 -7.48
C PRO A 204 15.28 -19.46 -5.98
N LEU A 205 14.49 -18.45 -5.62
CA LEU A 205 14.19 -18.12 -4.23
C LEU A 205 13.33 -19.17 -3.53
N LYS A 206 12.42 -19.86 -4.24
CA LYS A 206 11.56 -20.91 -3.66
C LYS A 206 12.34 -22.00 -2.90
N SER A 207 13.57 -22.30 -3.31
CA SER A 207 14.44 -23.26 -2.62
C SER A 207 15.28 -22.65 -1.48
N MET A 208 15.41 -21.32 -1.46
CA MET A 208 16.31 -20.58 -0.57
C MET A 208 15.60 -19.96 0.62
N ILE A 209 14.33 -19.56 0.45
CA ILE A 209 13.50 -18.90 1.46
C ILE A 209 12.31 -19.78 1.86
N HIS A 210 12.06 -19.85 3.16
CA HIS A 210 10.88 -20.52 3.71
C HIS A 210 10.19 -19.52 4.62
N LEU A 211 9.20 -18.83 4.07
CA LEU A 211 8.37 -17.93 4.86
C LEU A 211 7.47 -18.77 5.76
N PRO A 212 7.45 -18.54 7.09
CA PRO A 212 6.53 -19.27 7.95
C PRO A 212 5.08 -19.00 7.54
N LYS A 213 4.14 -19.88 7.87
CA LYS A 213 2.72 -19.51 7.71
C LYS A 213 2.29 -18.78 8.98
N LEU A 214 2.05 -17.46 8.88
CA LEU A 214 1.65 -16.61 10.00
C LEU A 214 0.28 -15.99 9.70
N PRO A 215 -0.54 -15.74 10.74
CA PRO A 215 -1.86 -15.14 10.55
C PRO A 215 -1.81 -13.67 10.11
N SER A 216 -0.64 -13.03 10.21
CA SER A 216 -0.48 -11.65 9.82
C SER A 216 0.98 -11.27 9.56
N TYR A 217 1.19 -10.58 8.45
CA TYR A 217 2.45 -10.04 7.99
C TYR A 217 2.45 -8.51 7.91
N HIS A 218 3.61 -7.95 8.22
CA HIS A 218 4.04 -6.64 7.76
C HIS A 218 5.06 -6.83 6.65
N ILE A 219 4.74 -6.35 5.45
CA ILE A 219 5.64 -6.28 4.32
C ILE A 219 6.32 -4.90 4.28
N ASP A 220 7.65 -4.85 4.31
CA ASP A 220 8.42 -3.63 4.08
C ASP A 220 9.17 -3.71 2.74
N LEU A 221 8.85 -2.80 1.84
CA LEU A 221 9.43 -2.64 0.51
C LEU A 221 10.32 -1.40 0.48
N GLN A 222 11.63 -1.60 0.37
CA GLN A 222 12.61 -0.52 0.38
C GLN A 222 13.29 -0.39 -0.99
N PHE A 223 13.19 0.79 -1.60
CA PHE A 223 13.82 1.11 -2.87
C PHE A 223 14.97 2.09 -2.65
N VAL A 224 16.21 1.65 -2.91
CA VAL A 224 17.41 2.47 -2.71
C VAL A 224 18.12 2.67 -4.03
N GLY A 225 18.47 3.90 -4.42
CA GLY A 225 19.23 4.18 -5.64
C GLY A 225 18.71 5.37 -6.43
N ASN A 226 18.76 5.29 -7.77
CA ASN A 226 18.20 6.31 -8.65
C ASN A 226 16.67 6.16 -8.79
N VAL A 227 15.94 6.57 -7.75
CA VAL A 227 14.48 6.37 -7.59
C VAL A 227 13.68 7.67 -7.47
N GLU A 228 14.34 8.82 -7.61
CA GLU A 228 13.76 10.15 -7.38
C GLU A 228 12.58 10.46 -8.30
N THR A 229 12.65 10.05 -9.56
CA THR A 229 11.65 10.35 -10.60
C THR A 229 10.63 9.23 -10.79
N ARG A 230 10.58 8.24 -9.89
CA ARG A 230 9.76 7.03 -10.04
C ARG A 230 8.64 7.04 -9.01
N ASP A 231 7.48 6.50 -9.37
CA ASP A 231 6.32 6.45 -8.46
C ASP A 231 6.42 5.23 -7.53
N ILE A 232 6.03 5.42 -6.26
CA ILE A 232 6.30 4.42 -5.21
C ILE A 232 5.41 3.18 -5.35
N ASP A 233 4.19 3.41 -5.79
CA ASP A 233 3.14 2.44 -6.08
C ASP A 233 3.43 1.67 -7.37
N ASN A 234 3.91 2.33 -8.43
CA ASN A 234 4.31 1.64 -9.66
C ASN A 234 5.53 0.73 -9.42
N MET A 235 6.48 1.14 -8.57
CA MET A 235 7.59 0.27 -8.19
C MET A 235 7.14 -0.90 -7.32
N SER A 236 6.28 -0.69 -6.31
CA SER A 236 5.83 -1.79 -5.45
C SER A 236 5.02 -2.84 -6.20
N LYS A 237 4.17 -2.43 -7.16
CA LYS A 237 3.43 -3.34 -8.04
C LYS A 237 4.36 -4.25 -8.84
N THR A 238 5.50 -3.75 -9.33
CA THR A 238 6.46 -4.55 -10.07
C THR A 238 7.03 -5.71 -9.26
N TYR A 239 7.26 -5.52 -7.95
CA TYR A 239 7.94 -6.52 -7.11
C TYR A 239 7.00 -7.35 -6.25
N TRP A 240 5.73 -6.97 -6.18
CA TRP A 240 4.70 -7.72 -5.45
C TRP A 240 4.57 -9.19 -5.89
N PRO A 241 4.58 -9.54 -7.20
CA PRO A 241 4.40 -10.92 -7.63
C PRO A 241 5.45 -11.90 -7.06
N ILE A 242 6.65 -11.41 -6.70
CA ILE A 242 7.67 -12.25 -6.07
C ILE A 242 7.16 -12.82 -4.74
N LEU A 243 6.45 -12.03 -3.93
CA LEU A 243 5.92 -12.50 -2.64
C LEU A 243 4.80 -13.53 -2.82
N ASN A 244 3.95 -13.34 -3.83
CA ASN A 244 2.88 -14.27 -4.19
C ASN A 244 3.46 -15.63 -4.64
N GLU A 245 4.49 -15.61 -5.48
CA GLU A 245 5.23 -16.81 -5.91
C GLU A 245 5.91 -17.55 -4.75
N LEU A 246 6.22 -16.86 -3.65
CA LEU A 246 6.80 -17.44 -2.44
C LEU A 246 5.75 -17.91 -1.42
N GLY A 247 4.46 -17.85 -1.78
CA GLY A 247 3.36 -18.41 -0.99
C GLY A 247 2.75 -17.47 0.04
N LEU A 248 3.01 -16.17 -0.03
CA LEU A 248 2.26 -15.18 0.76
C LEU A 248 0.93 -14.85 0.07
N GLU A 249 -0.17 -15.04 0.79
CA GLU A 249 -1.52 -14.70 0.32
C GLU A 249 -1.90 -13.28 0.75
N ASP A 250 -2.73 -12.61 -0.06
CA ASP A 250 -3.19 -11.23 0.22
C ASP A 250 -3.86 -11.09 1.60
N ASP A 251 -4.61 -12.12 2.03
CA ASP A 251 -5.32 -12.10 3.32
C ASP A 251 -4.36 -12.12 4.53
N ASP A 252 -3.10 -12.54 4.35
CA ASP A 252 -2.12 -12.53 5.43
C ASP A 252 -1.46 -11.14 5.59
N MET A 253 -1.64 -10.21 4.64
CA MET A 253 -0.85 -8.97 4.53
C MET A 253 -1.56 -7.77 5.14
N HIS A 254 -1.58 -7.69 6.47
CA HIS A 254 -2.27 -6.60 7.18
C HIS A 254 -1.50 -5.27 7.20
N ARG A 255 -0.21 -5.25 6.87
CA ARG A 255 0.54 -4.01 6.78
C ARG A 255 1.50 -4.04 5.61
N ILE A 256 1.50 -2.98 4.82
CA ILE A 256 2.49 -2.74 3.78
C ILE A 256 3.14 -1.39 4.04
N THR A 257 4.46 -1.34 4.11
CA THR A 257 5.24 -0.11 4.11
C THR A 257 6.12 -0.10 2.87
N ILE A 258 6.18 1.05 2.22
CA ILE A 258 6.99 1.27 1.03
C ILE A 258 7.81 2.53 1.26
N THR A 259 9.13 2.45 1.04
CA THR A 259 10.03 3.58 1.25
C THR A 259 11.02 3.76 0.10
N LYS A 260 11.28 5.01 -0.29
CA LYS A 260 12.32 5.40 -1.26
C LYS A 260 13.50 6.09 -0.58
N TRP A 261 14.70 5.70 -0.96
CA TRP A 261 15.96 6.29 -0.53
C TRP A 261 16.82 6.64 -1.73
N VAL A 262 16.96 7.94 -2.01
CA VAL A 262 17.73 8.41 -3.17
C VAL A 262 19.22 8.26 -2.93
N ASN A 263 19.89 7.52 -3.81
CA ASN A 263 21.33 7.44 -3.91
C ASN A 263 21.74 7.38 -5.39
N LYS A 264 22.06 8.54 -5.96
CA LYS A 264 22.37 8.71 -7.40
C LYS A 264 23.63 7.95 -7.85
N LYS A 265 24.46 7.47 -6.91
CA LYS A 265 25.70 6.72 -7.18
C LYS A 265 25.51 5.20 -7.21
N LYS A 266 24.32 4.69 -6.85
CA LYS A 266 24.03 3.24 -6.82
C LYS A 266 23.04 2.87 -7.92
N VAL A 267 23.31 1.75 -8.59
CA VAL A 267 22.48 1.18 -9.68
C VAL A 267 21.05 0.91 -9.20
N GLY A 268 20.88 0.45 -7.97
CA GLY A 268 19.59 0.26 -7.32
C GLY A 268 19.63 -0.95 -6.38
N GLN A 269 18.75 -0.97 -5.39
CA GLN A 269 18.56 -2.10 -4.48
C GLN A 269 17.10 -2.12 -4.06
N ILE A 270 16.45 -3.28 -4.20
CA ILE A 270 15.12 -3.55 -3.66
C ILE A 270 15.28 -4.45 -2.44
N GLY A 271 14.84 -3.98 -1.27
CA GLY A 271 14.68 -4.78 -0.07
C GLY A 271 13.21 -5.16 0.09
N ILE A 272 12.96 -6.44 0.34
CA ILE A 272 11.62 -6.96 0.67
C ILE A 272 11.76 -7.71 1.99
N GLU A 273 11.02 -7.30 3.00
CA GLU A 273 11.01 -7.93 4.32
C GLU A 273 9.58 -8.33 4.71
N ALA A 274 9.37 -9.61 5.00
CA ALA A 274 8.10 -10.15 5.51
C ALA A 274 8.24 -10.44 7.01
N LEU A 275 7.67 -9.58 7.83
CA LEU A 275 7.82 -9.60 9.28
C LEU A 275 6.53 -10.08 9.95
N PRO A 276 6.59 -10.88 11.04
CA PRO A 276 5.43 -11.14 11.88
C PRO A 276 4.82 -9.82 12.34
N ASN A 277 3.51 -9.66 12.13
CA ASN A 277 2.84 -8.48 12.60
C ASN A 277 2.68 -8.57 14.13
N THR A 278 3.37 -7.70 14.88
CA THR A 278 3.31 -7.67 16.35
C THR A 278 2.17 -6.79 16.86
N LEU A 279 1.10 -6.59 16.07
CA LEU A 279 -0.09 -5.89 16.55
C LEU A 279 -0.55 -6.53 17.85
N HIS A 280 -0.37 -5.80 18.95
CA HIS A 280 -1.00 -6.10 20.22
C HIS A 280 -2.48 -6.28 19.94
N HIS A 281 -2.98 -7.51 20.07
CA HIS A 281 -4.37 -7.71 20.43
C HIS A 281 -4.57 -6.90 21.71
N GLY A 282 -5.21 -5.73 21.57
CA GLY A 282 -5.66 -4.96 22.69
C GLY A 282 -6.58 -5.87 23.50
N ASN A 283 -6.04 -6.43 24.59
CA ASN A 283 -6.85 -6.74 25.74
C ASN A 283 -7.49 -5.42 26.14
N VAL A 284 -8.70 -5.18 25.65
CA VAL A 284 -9.62 -4.24 26.27
C VAL A 284 -9.72 -4.72 27.72
N PRO A 285 -9.25 -3.94 28.72
CA PRO A 285 -9.56 -4.28 30.09
C PRO A 285 -11.08 -4.27 30.16
N LYS A 286 -11.68 -5.43 30.48
CA LYS A 286 -13.10 -5.46 30.85
C LYS A 286 -13.23 -4.47 32.00
N SER A 287 -13.84 -3.32 31.73
CA SER A 287 -14.33 -2.43 32.77
C SER A 287 -15.17 -3.28 33.72
N PRO A 288 -14.99 -3.21 35.04
CA PRO A 288 -15.86 -3.90 35.96
C PRO A 288 -17.23 -3.22 35.85
N THR A 289 -18.13 -3.83 35.09
CA THR A 289 -19.55 -3.48 35.11
C THR A 289 -20.04 -3.65 36.54
N GLY A 290 -20.46 -2.51 37.10
CA GLY A 290 -21.03 -2.39 38.42
C GLY A 290 -22.17 -3.37 38.63
N GLN A 291 -22.23 -3.85 39.86
CA GLN A 291 -23.31 -4.66 40.38
C GLN A 291 -24.66 -3.98 40.13
N ALA A 292 -25.59 -4.79 39.64
CA ALA A 292 -27.00 -4.52 39.67
C ALA A 292 -27.46 -4.28 41.12
N VAL A 293 -28.17 -3.17 41.35
CA VAL A 293 -29.17 -3.09 42.42
C VAL A 293 -30.50 -2.71 41.77
N ARG A 294 -31.44 -3.65 41.87
CA ARG A 294 -32.85 -3.52 41.48
C ARG A 294 -33.67 -2.90 42.62
N GLY A 295 -34.72 -2.17 42.22
CA GLY A 295 -35.96 -1.96 42.98
C GLY A 295 -36.01 -0.65 43.75
N LYS A 296 -37.08 0.15 43.75
CA LYS A 296 -38.49 -0.06 43.39
C LYS A 296 -39.13 1.26 42.95
N GLU A 297 -40.20 1.14 42.17
CA GLU A 297 -41.23 2.16 41.94
C GLU A 297 -41.86 2.66 43.26
N GLN A 298 -42.29 3.93 43.30
CA GLN A 298 -43.71 4.28 43.43
C GLN A 298 -43.97 5.78 43.26
N ALA A 299 -45.18 6.05 42.75
CA ALA A 299 -45.80 7.31 42.42
C ALA A 299 -45.97 8.29 43.61
N GLY A 300 -46.16 9.57 43.31
CA GLY A 300 -46.64 10.53 44.31
C GLY A 300 -46.58 11.98 43.85
N VAL A 301 -47.65 12.43 43.20
CA VAL A 301 -48.03 13.84 43.02
C VAL A 301 -48.16 14.53 44.39
N LYS A 302 -47.59 15.75 44.56
CA LYS A 302 -48.26 16.93 45.14
C LYS A 302 -47.40 18.21 45.07
N THR A 303 -48.07 19.27 44.62
CA THR A 303 -47.90 20.71 44.87
C THR A 303 -47.27 21.01 46.25
N ILE A 304 -46.43 22.04 46.44
CA ILE A 304 -46.56 23.50 46.16
C ILE A 304 -45.21 24.03 45.66
#